data_AF-A0A352JWC6-F1
#
_entry.id   AF-A0A352JWC6-F1
#
_cell.length_a   1.000
_cell.length_b   1.000
_cell.length_c   1.000
_cell.angle_alpha   90.00
_cell.angle_beta   90.00
_cell.angle_gamma   90.00
#
_symmetry.space_group_name_H-M   'P 1'
#
loop_
_entity.id
_entity.type
_entity.pdbx_description
1 polymer ?
#
loop_
_entity_poly.entity_id
_entity_poly.type
_entity_poly.pdbx_seq_one_letter_code
_entity_poly.pdbx_strand_id
1 'polypeptide(L)'
;MADMKVSTKAEHAIHAMLYVAATPEHVCSIDEIAEQESIPREFLAKILRELVKKKLLKSFKGIYGGYRLGKLPQQISFLNIIEAMDGPMLVVSCADDRHKNKTKRKYCSAQVFWIPLQDRLKTTLNEMTLDKIKPA
;
A
#
# COMPACT_ATOMS: atom_id res chain seq x y z
N MET A 1 -10.76 -22.03 -3.63
CA MET A 1 -11.66 -20.96 -3.15
C MET A 1 -10.95 -19.65 -3.44
N ALA A 2 -11.66 -18.63 -3.94
CA ALA A 2 -11.05 -17.32 -4.17
C ALA A 2 -11.32 -16.46 -2.93
N ASP A 3 -10.31 -16.33 -2.08
CA ASP A 3 -10.38 -15.48 -0.91
C ASP A 3 -10.19 -14.02 -1.32
N MET A 4 -10.97 -13.11 -0.73
CA MET A 4 -10.71 -11.68 -0.85
C MET A 4 -9.47 -11.36 -0.01
N LYS A 5 -8.28 -11.46 -0.63
CA LYS A 5 -6.99 -11.21 0.00
C LYS A 5 -6.30 -10.00 -0.64
N VAL A 6 -5.66 -9.17 0.18
CA VAL A 6 -4.67 -8.20 -0.31
C VAL A 6 -3.50 -8.96 -0.94
N SER A 7 -2.88 -8.41 -1.98
CA SER A 7 -1.75 -9.12 -2.62
C SER A 7 -0.60 -9.30 -1.64
N THR A 8 0.14 -10.40 -1.77
CA THR A 8 1.37 -10.63 -0.98
C THR A 8 2.36 -9.48 -1.11
N LYS A 9 2.40 -8.81 -2.28
CA LYS A 9 3.25 -7.65 -2.51
C LYS A 9 2.82 -6.45 -1.66
N ALA A 10 1.52 -6.17 -1.59
CA ALA A 10 0.96 -5.10 -0.75
C ALA A 10 1.10 -5.40 0.74
N GLU A 11 0.90 -6.66 1.16
CA GLU A 11 1.14 -7.12 2.53
C GLU A 11 2.59 -6.84 2.95
N HIS A 12 3.58 -7.30 2.19
CA HIS A 12 4.99 -7.03 2.46
C HIS A 12 5.36 -5.54 2.38
N ALA A 13 4.71 -4.77 1.52
CA ALA A 13 4.92 -3.32 1.45
C ALA A 13 4.47 -2.61 2.73
N ILE A 14 3.36 -3.05 3.32
CA ILE A 14 2.87 -2.52 4.60
C ILE A 14 3.89 -2.78 5.71
N HIS A 15 4.35 -4.03 5.81
CA HIS A 15 5.37 -4.44 6.77
C HIS A 15 6.66 -3.60 6.67
N ALA A 16 7.23 -3.50 5.47
CA ALA A 16 8.41 -2.67 5.23
C ALA A 16 8.18 -1.19 5.59
N MET A 17 7.01 -0.63 5.29
CA MET A 17 6.69 0.77 5.61
C MET A 17 6.51 1.01 7.11
N LEU A 18 5.95 0.05 7.85
CA LEU A 18 5.82 0.12 9.31
C LEU A 18 7.20 0.11 9.99
N TYR A 19 8.10 -0.75 9.53
CA TYR A 19 9.49 -0.78 10.02
C TYR A 19 10.18 0.58 9.82
N VAL A 20 10.16 1.11 8.59
CA VAL A 20 10.77 2.41 8.27
C VAL A 20 10.12 3.56 9.06
N ALA A 21 8.81 3.49 9.30
CA ALA A 21 8.09 4.49 10.09
C ALA A 21 8.48 4.47 11.58
N ALA A 22 8.86 3.31 12.12
CA ALA A 22 9.26 3.16 13.52
C ALA A 22 10.66 3.70 13.82
N THR A 23 11.50 3.87 12.78
CA THR A 23 12.85 4.41 12.90
C THR A 23 13.00 5.73 12.14
N PRO A 24 12.26 6.80 12.49
CA PRO A 24 12.14 8.00 11.66
C PRO A 24 13.48 8.69 11.41
N GLU A 25 14.42 8.65 12.36
CA GLU A 25 15.75 9.28 12.26
C GLU A 25 16.81 8.44 11.56
N HIS A 26 16.54 7.15 11.32
CA HIS A 26 17.47 6.23 10.68
C HIS A 26 17.19 6.11 9.19
N VAL A 27 18.24 5.93 8.39
CA VAL A 27 18.11 5.55 6.97
C VAL A 27 18.19 4.03 6.90
N CYS A 28 17.05 3.37 6.72
CA CYS A 28 16.97 1.91 6.72
C CYS A 28 17.54 1.35 5.41
N SER A 29 18.58 0.54 5.48
CA SER A 29 19.09 -0.21 4.33
C SER A 29 18.08 -1.28 3.90
N ILE A 30 18.21 -1.75 2.65
CA ILE A 30 17.36 -2.85 2.18
C ILE A 30 17.62 -4.15 2.97
N ASP A 31 18.85 -4.35 3.42
CA ASP A 31 19.27 -5.56 4.12
C ASP A 31 18.68 -5.60 5.53
N GLU A 32 18.66 -4.47 6.25
CA GLU A 32 17.98 -4.32 7.55
C GLU A 32 16.48 -4.63 7.44
N ILE A 33 15.79 -4.05 6.44
CA ILE A 33 14.35 -4.28 6.25
C ILE A 33 14.07 -5.74 5.86
N ALA A 34 14.92 -6.33 5.00
CA ALA A 34 14.76 -7.71 4.56
C ALA A 34 14.92 -8.70 5.72
N GLU A 35 15.90 -8.48 6.58
CA GLU A 35 16.14 -9.31 7.76
C GLU A 35 15.00 -9.18 8.76
N GLN A 36 14.61 -7.95 9.13
CA GLN A 36 13.57 -7.74 10.13
C GLN A 36 12.22 -8.32 9.71
N GLU A 37 11.79 -8.06 8.48
CA GLU A 37 10.48 -8.49 7.99
C GLU A 37 10.50 -9.88 7.34
N SER A 38 11.66 -10.56 7.35
CA SER A 38 11.86 -11.87 6.71
C SER A 38 11.43 -11.91 5.23
N ILE A 39 11.76 -10.86 4.48
CA ILE A 39 11.38 -10.70 3.06
C ILE A 39 12.60 -10.94 2.18
N PRO A 40 12.52 -11.80 1.14
CA PRO A 40 13.62 -11.97 0.20
C PRO A 40 14.04 -10.63 -0.41
N ARG A 41 15.33 -10.30 -0.28
CA ARG A 41 15.92 -9.01 -0.66
C ARG A 41 15.54 -8.56 -2.08
N GLU A 42 15.60 -9.47 -3.04
CA GLU A 42 15.27 -9.16 -4.45
C GLU A 42 13.80 -8.78 -4.64
N PHE A 43 12.91 -9.43 -3.88
CA PHE A 43 11.48 -9.13 -3.90
C PHE A 43 11.21 -7.78 -3.22
N LEU A 44 11.83 -7.56 -2.06
CA LEU A 44 11.77 -6.28 -1.35
C LEU A 44 12.29 -5.12 -2.21
N ALA A 45 13.36 -5.32 -2.98
CA ALA A 45 13.90 -4.29 -3.87
C ALA A 45 12.86 -3.79 -4.90
N LYS A 46 12.00 -4.69 -5.40
CA LYS A 46 10.91 -4.34 -6.31
C LYS A 46 9.83 -3.53 -5.60
N ILE A 47 9.48 -3.92 -4.37
CA ILE A 47 8.51 -3.20 -3.52
C ILE A 47 9.00 -1.78 -3.22
N LEU A 48 10.21 -1.65 -2.68
CA LEU A 48 10.80 -0.36 -2.29
C LEU A 48 10.93 0.59 -3.49
N ARG A 49 11.27 0.06 -4.68
CA ARG A 49 11.33 0.86 -5.92
C ARG A 49 9.97 1.45 -6.28
N GLU A 50 8.89 0.67 -6.19
CA GLU A 50 7.54 1.16 -6.47
C GLU A 50 7.09 2.20 -5.42
N LEU A 51 7.40 1.98 -4.14
CA LEU A 51 7.12 2.95 -3.06
C LEU A 51 7.86 4.28 -3.27
N VAL A 52 9.12 4.24 -3.71
CA VAL A 52 9.88 5.44 -4.09
C VAL A 52 9.26 6.15 -5.30
N LYS A 53 8.87 5.40 -6.34
CA LYS A 53 8.20 5.95 -7.52
C LYS A 53 6.89 6.66 -7.16
N LYS A 54 6.16 6.15 -6.17
CA LYS A 54 4.93 6.73 -5.62
C LYS A 54 5.18 7.82 -4.57
N LYS A 55 6.43 8.17 -4.30
CA LYS A 55 6.87 9.19 -3.33
C LYS A 55 6.45 8.87 -1.89
N LEU A 56 6.21 7.59 -1.58
CA LEU A 56 5.94 7.11 -0.22
C LEU A 56 7.24 6.87 0.55
N LEU A 57 8.32 6.53 -0.17
CA LEU A 57 9.69 6.49 0.33
C LEU A 57 10.59 7.47 -0.43
N LYS A 58 11.68 7.87 0.23
CA LYS A 58 12.85 8.50 -0.39
C LYS A 58 14.01 7.51 -0.31
N SER A 59 14.78 7.41 -1.38
CA SER A 59 15.99 6.58 -1.43
C SER A 59 17.23 7.46 -1.35
N PHE A 60 18.17 7.05 -0.51
CA PHE A 60 19.48 7.66 -0.34
C PHE A 60 20.56 6.72 -0.91
N LYS A 61 21.51 7.29 -1.66
CA LYS A 61 22.60 6.51 -2.29
C LYS A 61 23.85 6.52 -1.41
N GLY A 62 24.72 5.54 -1.63
CA GLY A 62 26.03 5.42 -0.98
C GLY A 62 26.08 4.28 0.02
N ILE A 63 27.22 4.18 0.71
CA ILE A 63 27.53 3.13 1.71
C ILE A 63 26.59 3.17 2.92
N TYR A 64 26.10 4.36 3.27
CA TYR A 64 25.06 4.61 4.29
C TYR A 64 23.71 4.92 3.64
N GLY A 65 23.50 4.40 2.42
CA GLY A 65 22.26 4.56 1.67
C GLY A 65 21.14 3.67 2.20
N GLY A 66 19.92 3.92 1.72
CA GLY A 66 18.74 3.22 2.19
C GLY A 66 17.46 4.02 1.95
N TYR A 67 16.51 3.89 2.85
CA TYR A 67 15.15 4.39 2.69
C TYR A 67 14.67 5.13 3.94
N ARG A 68 13.97 6.24 3.74
CA ARG A 68 13.13 6.92 4.75
C ARG A 68 11.76 7.20 4.17
N LEU A 69 10.79 7.50 5.04
CA LEU A 69 9.48 7.97 4.59
C LEU A 69 9.63 9.22 3.71
N GLY A 70 8.89 9.22 2.59
CA GLY A 70 8.87 10.35 1.66
C GLY A 70 8.03 11.53 2.14
N LYS A 71 7.16 11.28 3.12
CA LYS A 71 6.21 12.21 3.74
C LYS A 71 6.11 11.90 5.23
N LEU A 72 5.38 12.75 5.97
CA LEU A 72 5.06 12.47 7.38
C LEU A 72 4.19 11.20 7.50
N PRO A 73 4.34 10.39 8.56
CA PRO A 73 3.59 9.14 8.72
C PRO A 73 2.06 9.36 8.75
N GLN A 74 1.60 10.50 9.25
CA GLN A 74 0.18 10.93 9.23
C GLN A 74 -0.38 11.14 7.82
N GLN A 75 0.49 11.28 6.82
CA GLN A 75 0.12 11.54 5.42
C GLN A 75 0.21 10.28 4.54
N ILE A 76 0.53 9.13 5.13
CA ILE A 76 0.70 7.87 4.42
C ILE A 76 -0.33 6.90 4.98
N SER A 77 -1.42 6.71 4.23
CA SER A 77 -2.47 5.77 4.58
C SER A 77 -2.15 4.34 4.11
N PHE A 78 -2.77 3.34 4.75
CA PHE A 78 -2.67 1.95 4.26
C PHE A 78 -3.25 1.83 2.85
N LEU A 79 -4.29 2.59 2.52
CA LEU A 79 -4.80 2.68 1.15
C LEU A 79 -3.71 3.14 0.17
N ASN A 80 -2.90 4.15 0.52
CA ASN A 80 -1.81 4.60 -0.36
C ASN A 80 -0.78 3.49 -0.64
N ILE A 81 -0.44 2.70 0.38
CA ILE A 81 0.54 1.60 0.26
C ILE A 81 -0.02 0.48 -0.61
N ILE A 82 -1.28 0.09 -0.38
CA ILE A 82 -1.94 -0.96 -1.17
C ILE A 82 -2.05 -0.52 -2.64
N GLU A 83 -2.54 0.69 -2.89
CA GLU A 83 -2.72 1.18 -4.26
C GLU A 83 -1.39 1.46 -4.98
N ALA A 84 -0.30 1.68 -4.23
CA ALA A 84 1.04 1.74 -4.81
C ALA A 84 1.46 0.39 -5.40
N MET A 85 1.06 -0.73 -4.80
CA MET A 85 1.43 -2.08 -5.24
C MET A 85 0.48 -2.69 -6.25
N ASP A 86 -0.83 -2.55 -6.01
CA ASP A 86 -1.89 -3.27 -6.74
C ASP A 86 -2.65 -2.37 -7.72
N GLY A 87 -2.41 -1.05 -7.67
CA GLY A 87 -3.24 -0.07 -8.38
C GLY A 87 -4.53 0.23 -7.63
N PRO A 88 -5.50 0.93 -8.27
CA PRO A 88 -6.71 1.37 -7.59
C PRO A 88 -7.45 0.22 -6.93
N MET A 89 -7.78 0.36 -5.64
CA MET A 89 -8.48 -0.69 -4.91
C MET A 89 -9.89 -0.87 -5.48
N LEU A 90 -10.23 -2.10 -5.84
CA LEU A 90 -11.55 -2.47 -6.33
C LEU A 90 -12.01 -3.75 -5.64
N VAL A 91 -13.17 -3.69 -4.97
CA VAL A 91 -13.77 -4.87 -4.34
C VAL A 91 -14.44 -5.74 -5.42
N VAL A 92 -15.05 -5.09 -6.41
CA VAL A 92 -15.63 -5.75 -7.59
C VAL A 92 -15.38 -4.90 -8.83
N SER A 93 -15.22 -5.55 -9.99
CA SER A 93 -14.94 -4.87 -11.27
C SER A 93 -16.04 -3.89 -11.68
N CYS A 94 -17.31 -4.17 -11.32
CA CYS A 94 -18.43 -3.28 -11.61
C CYS A 94 -18.52 -2.04 -10.72
N ALA A 95 -17.69 -1.95 -9.66
CA ALA A 95 -17.57 -0.80 -8.78
C ALA A 95 -16.40 0.13 -9.17
N ASP A 96 -15.77 -0.09 -10.34
CA ASP A 96 -14.76 0.82 -10.87
C ASP A 96 -15.41 2.06 -11.48
N ASP A 97 -15.16 3.23 -10.88
CA ASP A 97 -15.65 4.52 -11.36
C ASP A 97 -15.21 4.83 -12.80
N ARG A 98 -14.07 4.31 -13.22
CA ARG A 98 -13.56 4.45 -14.60
C ARG A 98 -14.37 3.63 -15.62
N HIS A 99 -15.17 2.69 -15.13
CA HIS A 99 -16.01 1.78 -15.92
C HIS A 99 -17.51 2.01 -15.70
N LYS A 100 -17.92 3.07 -14.99
CA LYS A 100 -19.34 3.47 -14.81
C LYS A 100 -20.14 3.52 -16.13
N ASN A 101 -19.47 3.78 -17.26
CA ASN A 101 -20.08 3.84 -18.60
C ASN A 101 -19.71 2.67 -19.55
N LYS A 102 -19.01 1.62 -19.09
CA LYS A 102 -18.57 0.49 -19.94
C LYS A 102 -19.31 -0.83 -19.68
N THR A 103 -20.21 -0.88 -18.70
CA THR A 103 -21.10 -2.03 -18.54
C THR A 103 -22.12 -2.07 -19.68
N LYS A 104 -22.22 -3.20 -20.39
CA LYS A 104 -23.28 -3.43 -21.39
C LYS A 104 -24.70 -3.28 -20.83
N ARG A 105 -24.85 -3.29 -19.49
CA ARG A 105 -26.10 -2.99 -18.78
C ARG A 105 -26.11 -1.52 -18.36
N LYS A 106 -27.17 -0.79 -18.76
CA LYS A 106 -27.45 0.59 -18.33
C LYS A 106 -27.67 0.71 -16.81
N TYR A 107 -28.10 -0.37 -16.16
CA TYR A 107 -28.37 -0.43 -14.73
C TYR A 107 -27.94 -1.79 -14.16
N CYS A 108 -27.17 -1.79 -13.08
CA CYS A 108 -26.82 -2.98 -12.32
C CYS A 108 -27.27 -2.81 -10.86
N SER A 109 -28.33 -3.51 -10.44
CA SER A 109 -28.86 -3.42 -9.08
C SER A 109 -27.82 -3.79 -8.01
N ALA A 110 -26.88 -4.67 -8.34
CA ALA A 110 -25.80 -5.04 -7.42
C ALA A 110 -24.85 -3.87 -7.09
N GLN A 111 -24.75 -2.84 -7.95
CA GLN A 111 -23.93 -1.65 -7.67
C GLN A 111 -24.43 -0.87 -6.44
N VAL A 112 -25.72 -0.92 -6.14
CA VAL A 112 -26.33 -0.28 -4.96
C VAL A 112 -25.74 -0.84 -3.65
N PHE A 113 -25.27 -2.08 -3.66
CA PHE A 113 -24.59 -2.71 -2.53
C PHE A 113 -23.08 -2.54 -2.61
N TRP A 114 -22.48 -2.85 -3.77
CA TRP A 114 -21.03 -2.95 -3.91
C TRP A 114 -20.30 -1.60 -3.85
N ILE A 115 -20.88 -0.54 -4.43
CA ILE A 115 -20.23 0.78 -4.42
C ILE A 115 -20.13 1.31 -2.97
N PRO A 116 -21.20 1.37 -2.17
CA PRO A 116 -21.09 1.85 -0.79
C PRO A 116 -20.16 1.00 0.08
N LEU A 117 -20.11 -0.32 -0.12
CA LEU A 117 -19.20 -1.19 0.62
C LEU A 117 -17.74 -0.89 0.28
N GLN A 118 -17.42 -0.76 -1.01
CA GLN A 118 -16.08 -0.37 -1.46
C GLN A 118 -15.69 0.99 -0.91
N ASP A 119 -16.59 1.97 -0.95
CA ASP A 119 -16.32 3.32 -0.45
C ASP A 119 -16.03 3.31 1.05
N ARG A 120 -16.82 2.55 1.84
CA ARG A 120 -16.56 2.38 3.27
C ARG A 120 -15.19 1.74 3.53
N LEU A 121 -14.85 0.69 2.80
CA LEU A 121 -13.55 0.02 2.95
C LEU A 121 -12.39 0.97 2.61
N LYS A 122 -12.50 1.71 1.51
CA LYS A 122 -11.51 2.72 1.10
C LYS A 122 -11.37 3.82 2.15
N THR A 123 -12.48 4.34 2.66
CA THR A 123 -12.48 5.36 3.71
C THR A 123 -11.75 4.84 4.95
N THR A 124 -12.09 3.65 5.45
CA THR A 124 -11.41 3.06 6.60
C THR A 124 -9.91 2.90 6.38
N LEU A 125 -9.49 2.35 5.23
CA LEU A 125 -8.07 2.18 4.91
C LEU A 125 -7.33 3.50 4.67
N ASN A 126 -8.04 4.55 4.25
CA ASN A 126 -7.47 5.87 4.05
C ASN A 126 -7.31 6.64 5.35
N GLU A 127 -8.21 6.44 6.31
CA GLU A 127 -8.14 7.03 7.65
C GLU A 127 -7.08 6.36 8.53
N MET A 128 -6.76 5.10 8.26
CA MET A 128 -5.66 4.40 8.92
C MET A 128 -4.34 4.83 8.28
N THR A 129 -3.46 5.42 9.07
CA THR A 129 -2.17 5.99 8.66
C THR A 129 -1.02 5.39 9.47
N LEU A 130 0.20 5.48 8.95
CA LEU A 130 1.37 4.83 9.57
C LEU A 130 1.68 5.30 11.00
N ASP A 131 1.25 6.51 11.39
CA ASP A 131 1.42 7.00 12.77
C ASP A 131 0.48 6.34 13.78
N LYS A 132 -0.64 5.78 13.30
CA LYS A 132 -1.67 5.16 14.14
C LYS A 132 -1.33 3.73 14.54
N ILE A 133 -0.37 3.11 13.87
CA ILE A 133 0.03 1.72 14.10
C ILE A 133 1.53 1.69 14.33
N LYS A 134 1.93 1.27 15.52
CA LYS A 134 3.33 0.99 15.83
C LYS A 134 3.60 -0.50 15.57
N PRO A 135 4.74 -0.87 14.97
CA PRO A 135 5.12 -2.28 14.92
C PRO A 135 5.28 -2.82 16.35
N ALA A 136 5.03 -4.12 16.49
CA ALA A 136 5.14 -4.85 17.76
C ALA A 136 6.61 -5.00 18.19
#